data_AF-A0A3S4KKT7-F1
#
_entry.id   AF-A0A3S4KKT7-F1
#
_cell.length_a   1.000
_cell.length_b   1.000
_cell.length_c   1.000
_cell.angle_alpha   90.00
_cell.angle_beta   90.00
_cell.angle_gamma   90.00
#
_symmetry.space_group_name_H-M   'P 1'
#
loop_
_entity.id
_entity.type
_entity.pdbx_description
1 polymer ?
#
loop_
_entity_poly.entity_id
_entity_poly.type
_entity_poly.pdbx_seq_one_letter_code
_entity_poly.pdbx_strand_id
1 'polypeptide(L)'
;MPEFWQFPTVSMGLGPLGAIYQAKFLKYLEHRGLKDTSEQTVYAFLGDGEMDEPESKGAITIATREKLDNLVFVINCNLQRLDGPVTGNGQNH
;
A
#
# COMPACT_ATOMS: atom_id res chain seq x y z
N MET A 1 -1.77 18.18 -12.36
CA MET A 1 -2.24 19.08 -11.27
C MET A 1 -1.18 19.09 -10.18
N PRO A 2 -0.10 19.87 -10.35
CA PRO A 2 1.10 19.78 -9.51
C PRO A 2 0.88 20.25 -8.05
N GLU A 3 -0.14 21.07 -7.81
CA GLU A 3 -0.47 21.58 -6.48
C GLU A 3 -1.59 20.78 -5.78
N PHE A 4 -2.05 19.69 -6.40
CA PHE A 4 -3.18 18.90 -5.89
C PHE A 4 -2.82 17.41 -5.71
N TRP A 5 -2.33 16.75 -6.76
CA TRP A 5 -1.99 15.33 -6.71
C TRP A 5 -0.55 15.11 -6.27
N GLN A 6 -0.33 14.15 -5.38
CA GLN A 6 0.99 13.83 -4.83
C GLN A 6 1.52 12.47 -5.29
N PHE A 7 0.66 11.46 -5.36
CA PHE A 7 1.06 10.08 -5.66
C PHE A 7 0.23 9.54 -6.84
N PRO A 8 0.87 9.12 -7.95
CA PRO A 8 0.17 8.49 -9.06
C PRO A 8 -0.12 7.01 -8.74
N THR A 9 -1.39 6.63 -8.67
CA THR A 9 -1.81 5.28 -8.21
C THR A 9 -2.70 4.50 -9.18
N VAL A 10 -3.17 5.12 -10.27
CA VAL A 10 -4.10 4.45 -11.21
C VAL A 10 -3.48 3.24 -11.93
N SER A 11 -2.15 3.20 -12.03
CA SER A 11 -1.44 1.97 -12.39
C SER A 11 -1.39 1.07 -11.16
N MET A 12 -2.30 0.10 -11.14
CA MET A 12 -2.47 -0.87 -10.05
C MET A 12 -1.13 -1.57 -9.72
N GLY A 13 -0.93 -1.89 -8.45
CA GLY A 13 0.30 -2.53 -7.94
C GLY A 13 1.44 -1.56 -7.58
N LEU A 14 1.53 -0.39 -8.23
CA LEU A 14 2.56 0.61 -7.89
C LEU A 14 2.26 1.35 -6.58
N GLY A 15 0.98 1.62 -6.31
CA GLY A 15 0.52 2.23 -5.06
C GLY A 15 0.96 1.48 -3.79
N PRO A 16 0.64 0.18 -3.64
CA PRO A 16 1.01 -0.59 -2.45
C PRO A 16 2.52 -0.71 -2.25
N LEU A 17 3.27 -0.99 -3.32
CA LEU A 17 4.74 -1.05 -3.26
C LEU A 17 5.34 0.30 -2.87
N GLY A 18 4.88 1.38 -3.52
CA GLY A 18 5.32 2.74 -3.23
C GLY A 18 5.04 3.14 -1.79
N ALA A 19 3.87 2.80 -1.25
CA ALA A 19 3.49 3.09 0.13
C ALA A 19 4.41 2.41 1.17
N ILE A 20 4.79 1.15 0.94
CA ILE A 20 5.74 0.43 1.80
C ILE A 20 7.08 1.18 1.87
N TYR A 21 7.64 1.55 0.72
CA TYR A 21 8.92 2.25 0.68
C TYR A 21 8.82 3.70 1.17
N GLN A 22 7.68 4.35 0.99
CA GLN A 22 7.42 5.69 1.54
C GLN A 22 7.41 5.65 3.07
N ALA A 23 6.73 4.69 3.69
CA ALA A 23 6.70 4.51 5.15
C ALA A 23 8.09 4.19 5.71
N LYS A 24 8.84 3.31 5.02
CA LYS A 24 10.25 3.02 5.35
C LYS A 24 11.13 4.26 5.26
N PHE A 25 10.91 5.12 4.26
CA PHE A 25 11.69 6.33 4.09
C PHE A 25 11.43 7.36 5.21
N LEU A 26 10.18 7.47 5.69
CA LEU A 26 9.87 8.31 6.84
C LEU A 26 10.63 7.82 8.10
N LYS A 27 10.55 6.52 8.41
CA LYS A 27 11.35 5.93 9.51
C LYS A 27 12.85 6.19 9.34
N TYR A 28 13.36 6.11 8.11
CA TYR A 28 14.76 6.45 7.83
C TYR A 28 15.09 7.91 8.15
N LEU A 29 14.24 8.88 7.78
CA LEU A 29 14.45 10.30 8.10
C LEU A 29 14.49 10.55 9.61
N GLU A 30 13.56 9.94 10.34
CA GLU A 30 13.48 10.02 11.81
C GLU A 30 14.72 9.40 12.46
N HIS A 31 15.07 8.14 12.12
CA HIS A 31 16.24 7.45 12.67
C HIS A 31 17.56 8.16 12.37
N ARG A 32 17.62 8.93 11.28
CA ARG A 32 18.80 9.72 10.89
C ARG A 32 18.82 11.12 11.48
N GLY A 33 17.80 11.51 12.23
CA GLY A 33 17.66 12.86 12.79
C GLY A 33 17.55 13.96 11.72
N LEU A 34 17.09 13.61 10.52
CA LEU A 34 16.96 14.56 9.40
C LEU A 34 15.64 15.33 9.48
N LYS A 35 14.58 14.68 9.94
CA LYS A 35 13.26 15.26 10.15
C LYS A 35 12.47 14.40 11.13
N ASP A 36 11.72 15.02 12.04
CA ASP A 36 10.72 14.31 12.83
C ASP A 36 9.52 13.99 11.94
N THR A 37 9.28 12.70 11.75
CA THR A 37 8.18 12.16 10.95
C THR A 37 7.30 11.21 11.75
N SER A 38 7.43 11.21 13.09
CA SER A 38 6.78 10.24 13.99
C SER A 38 5.25 10.33 13.96
N GLU A 39 4.70 11.52 13.71
CA GLU A 39 3.25 11.77 13.60
C GLU A 39 2.67 11.48 12.21
N GLN A 40 3.49 11.02 11.25
CA GLN A 40 3.05 10.77 9.88
C GLN A 40 2.66 9.31 9.66
N THR A 41 1.46 9.07 9.15
CA THR A 41 0.99 7.75 8.71
C THR A 41 0.83 7.71 7.19
N VAL A 42 1.32 6.64 6.57
CA VAL A 42 1.13 6.37 5.14
C VAL A 42 -0.09 5.46 4.97
N TYR A 43 -1.08 5.93 4.22
CA TYR A 43 -2.27 5.15 3.87
C TYR A 43 -2.21 4.70 2.41
N ALA A 44 -2.38 3.40 2.17
CA ALA A 44 -2.55 2.83 0.84
C ALA A 44 -4.01 2.36 0.69
N PHE A 45 -4.77 3.02 -0.17
CA PHE A 45 -6.13 2.59 -0.53
C PHE A 45 -6.05 1.70 -1.76
N LEU A 46 -6.53 0.46 -1.62
CA LEU A 46 -6.31 -0.61 -2.59
C LEU A 46 -7.65 -1.30 -2.90
N GLY A 47 -7.79 -1.79 -4.13
CA GLY A 47 -8.87 -2.73 -4.47
C GLY A 47 -8.46 -4.17 -4.15
N ASP A 48 -9.39 -5.03 -3.77
CA ASP A 48 -9.13 -6.48 -3.65
C ASP A 48 -8.71 -7.12 -4.98
N GLY A 49 -9.27 -6.68 -6.12
CA GLY A 49 -8.82 -7.09 -7.45
C GLY A 49 -7.39 -6.63 -7.81
N GLU A 50 -6.95 -5.47 -7.31
CA GLU A 50 -5.57 -4.98 -7.48
C GLU A 50 -4.56 -5.83 -6.69
N MET A 51 -5.01 -6.53 -5.64
CA MET A 51 -4.14 -7.40 -4.86
C MET A 51 -3.68 -8.64 -5.63
N ASP A 52 -4.18 -8.90 -6.84
CA ASP A 52 -3.67 -9.95 -7.72
C ASP A 52 -2.37 -9.57 -8.43
N GLU A 53 -2.04 -8.28 -8.52
CA GLU A 53 -0.76 -7.83 -9.09
C GLU A 53 0.42 -8.30 -8.21
N PRO A 54 1.52 -8.80 -8.81
CA PRO A 54 2.69 -9.26 -8.06
C PRO A 54 3.25 -8.19 -7.10
N GLU A 55 3.25 -6.94 -7.52
CA GLU A 55 3.78 -5.79 -6.79
C GLU A 55 2.96 -5.48 -5.53
N SER A 56 1.65 -5.77 -5.55
CA SER A 56 0.73 -5.51 -4.43
C SER A 56 1.06 -6.33 -3.18
N LYS A 57 1.58 -7.54 -3.36
CA LYS A 57 1.91 -8.47 -2.26
C LYS A 57 3.40 -8.76 -2.13
N GLY A 58 4.18 -8.58 -3.19
CA GLY A 58 5.58 -9.03 -3.25
C GLY A 58 6.48 -8.43 -2.17
N ALA A 59 6.18 -7.21 -1.71
CA ALA A 59 6.98 -6.48 -0.73
C ALA A 59 6.40 -6.44 0.70
N ILE A 60 5.25 -7.06 0.98
CA ILE A 60 4.58 -6.93 2.30
C ILE A 60 5.46 -7.40 3.47
N THR A 61 6.34 -8.38 3.23
CA THR A 61 7.28 -8.89 4.24
C THR A 61 8.30 -7.83 4.68
N ILE A 62 8.57 -6.82 3.85
CA ILE A 62 9.44 -5.69 4.20
C ILE A 62 8.79 -4.86 5.30
N ALA A 63 7.47 -4.65 5.25
CA ALA A 63 6.77 -3.89 6.29
C ALA A 63 6.92 -4.54 7.67
N THR A 64 6.83 -5.87 7.75
CA THR A 64 7.07 -6.61 9.00
C THR A 64 8.54 -6.54 9.42
N ARG A 65 9.49 -6.76 8.49
CA ARG A 65 10.93 -6.75 8.80
C ARG A 65 11.43 -5.41 9.33
N GLU A 66 10.91 -4.32 8.76
CA GLU A 66 11.30 -2.95 9.10
C GLU A 66 10.41 -2.33 10.19
N LYS A 67 9.44 -3.10 10.72
CA LYS A 67 8.49 -2.66 11.76
C LYS A 67 7.76 -1.36 11.40
N LEU A 68 7.17 -1.32 10.20
CA LEU A 68 6.46 -0.14 9.68
C LEU A 68 5.07 0.00 10.33
N ASP A 69 5.04 0.41 11.59
CA ASP A 69 3.82 0.78 12.33
C ASP A 69 3.16 2.08 11.80
N ASN A 70 3.87 2.83 10.96
CA ASN A 70 3.41 4.02 10.27
C ASN A 70 2.79 3.74 8.89
N LEU A 71 2.47 2.49 8.57
CA LEU A 71 1.84 2.08 7.31
C LEU A 71 0.49 1.40 7.56
N VAL A 72 -0.54 1.85 6.86
CA VAL A 72 -1.88 1.25 6.89
C VAL A 72 -2.36 0.94 5.47
N PHE A 73 -2.67 -0.33 5.22
CA PHE A 73 -3.35 -0.76 4.00
C PHE A 73 -4.86 -0.81 4.24
N VAL A 74 -5.61 -0.14 3.38
CA VAL A 74 -7.07 -0.14 3.36
C VAL A 74 -7.50 -0.83 2.08
N ILE A 75 -7.78 -2.13 2.19
CA ILE A 75 -8.20 -2.95 1.05
C ILE A 75 -9.74 -2.94 1.00
N ASN A 76 -10.29 -2.40 -0.08
CA ASN A 76 -11.72 -2.45 -0.35
C ASN A 76 -12.08 -3.82 -0.92
N CYS A 77 -12.59 -4.70 -0.06
CA CYS A 77 -13.02 -6.05 -0.42
C CYS A 77 -14.48 -6.07 -0.87
N ASN A 78 -14.76 -5.46 -2.03
CA ASN A 78 -16.11 -5.50 -2.63
C ASN A 78 -16.38 -6.81 -3.39
N LEU A 79 -15.40 -7.72 -3.43
CA LEU A 79 -15.41 -9.04 -4.07
C LEU A 79 -15.46 -8.99 -5.61
N GLN A 80 -15.29 -7.82 -6.21
CA GLN A 80 -15.45 -7.60 -7.65
C GLN A 80 -14.27 -6.83 -8.25
N ARG A 81 -13.86 -7.28 -9.44
CA ARG A 81 -13.02 -6.52 -10.39
C ARG A 81 -13.88 -6.10 -11.58
N LEU A 82 -13.26 -5.41 -12.54
CA LEU A 82 -13.97 -4.82 -13.69
C LEU A 82 -14.85 -5.83 -14.45
N ASP A 83 -14.33 -7.04 -14.69
CA ASP A 83 -15.00 -8.06 -15.51
C ASP A 83 -15.62 -9.22 -14.70
N GLY A 84 -15.84 -9.05 -13.40
CA GLY A 84 -16.50 -10.06 -12.56
C GLY A 84 -15.88 -10.24 -11.18
N PRO A 85 -16.17 -11.35 -10.46
CA PRO A 85 -15.65 -11.54 -9.11
C PRO A 85 -14.13 -11.76 -9.11
N VAL A 86 -13.48 -11.31 -8.03
CA VAL A 86 -12.03 -11.52 -7.81
C VAL A 86 -11.74 -13.02 -7.70
N THR A 87 -12.45 -13.72 -6.82
CA THR A 87 -12.41 -15.19 -6.67
C THR A 87 -13.82 -15.77 -6.57
N GLY A 88 -14.46 -16.03 -7.71
CA GLY A 88 -15.88 -16.42 -7.78
C GLY A 88 -16.26 -17.69 -6.99
N ASN A 89 -15.33 -18.61 -6.77
CA ASN A 89 -15.54 -19.86 -6.00
C ASN A 89 -14.80 -19.87 -4.64
N GLY A 90 -14.21 -18.74 -4.22
CA GLY A 90 -13.10 -18.71 -3.26
C GLY A 90 -13.45 -18.74 -1.77
N GLN A 91 -14.72 -18.60 -1.38
CA GLN A 91 -15.12 -18.52 0.05
C GLN A 91 -15.95 -19.72 0.54
N ASN A 92 -15.74 -20.90 -0.04
CA ASN A 92 -16.21 -22.18 0.52
C ASN A 92 -15.01 -23.05 0.90
N HIS A 93 -14.23 -22.66 1.91
CA HIS A 93 -13.39 -23.55 2.72
C HIS A 93 -12.93 -22.87 4.01
#